data_AF-A0A5D3FBE2-F1
#
_entry.id   AF-A0A5D3FBE2-F1
#
_cell.length_a   1.000
_cell.length_b   1.000
_cell.length_c   1.000
_cell.angle_alpha   90.00
_cell.angle_beta   90.00
_cell.angle_gamma   90.00
#
_symmetry.space_group_name_H-M   'P 1'
#
loop_
_entity.id
_entity.type
_entity.pdbx_description
1 polymer ?
#
loop_
_entity_poly.entity_id
_entity_poly.type
_entity_poly.pdbx_seq_one_letter_code
_entity_poly.pdbx_strand_id
1 'polypeptide(L)'
;MTAPHELDALVEELLPTAMRLAIVVHDRDQEGAAEVLAPLAEAGDWTRVMALCVALAAMTPVDVPATDLLAWSFGPHVTPEQYAQILRIIPEGMKRCTSCREVLPLRVFHRDATKPDGRKARCQYCISETRLASLGRGEGAA
;
A
#
# COMPACT_ATOMS: atom_id res chain seq x y z
N MET A 1 23.62 25.66 1.43
CA MET A 1 24.25 24.77 2.43
C MET A 1 23.94 25.35 3.79
N THR A 2 22.77 25.03 4.35
CA THR A 2 22.39 25.40 5.72
C THR A 2 23.30 24.66 6.69
N ALA A 3 23.84 25.36 7.69
CA ALA A 3 24.78 24.77 8.64
C ALA A 3 24.06 23.68 9.46
N PRO A 4 24.69 22.52 9.75
CA PRO A 4 24.07 21.39 10.45
C PRO A 4 23.28 21.79 11.71
N HIS A 5 23.82 22.76 12.48
CA HIS A 5 23.21 23.28 13.70
C HIS A 5 21.85 23.97 13.52
N GLU A 6 21.56 24.51 12.33
CA GLU A 6 20.28 25.20 12.07
C GLU A 6 19.16 24.20 11.83
N LEU A 7 19.45 23.07 11.17
CA LEU A 7 18.47 22.00 10.99
C LEU A 7 18.21 21.27 12.30
N ASP A 8 19.24 20.99 13.10
CA ASP A 8 19.09 20.34 14.41
C ASP A 8 18.21 21.19 15.34
N ALA A 9 18.43 22.51 15.38
CA ALA A 9 17.60 23.44 16.14
C ALA A 9 16.14 23.46 15.66
N LEU A 10 15.91 23.41 14.34
CA LEU A 10 14.57 23.31 13.76
C LEU A 10 13.89 21.98 14.08
N VAL A 11 14.63 20.87 14.13
CA VAL A 11 14.10 19.55 14.51
C VAL A 11 13.65 19.56 15.97
N GLU A 12 14.47 20.12 16.87
CA GLU A 12 14.10 20.29 18.29
C GLU A 12 12.88 21.20 18.45
N GLU A 13 12.83 22.32 17.72
CA GLU A 13 11.69 23.24 17.71
C GLU A 13 10.39 22.55 17.27
N LEU A 14 10.46 21.67 16.27
CA LEU A 14 9.30 21.01 15.67
C LEU A 14 8.90 19.71 16.36
N LEU A 15 9.66 19.23 17.35
CA LEU A 15 9.36 17.98 18.06
C LEU A 15 7.95 17.97 18.70
N PRO A 16 7.46 19.04 19.35
CA PRO A 16 6.09 19.09 19.86
C PRO A 16 5.04 19.02 18.75
N THR A 17 5.31 19.64 17.60
CA THR A 17 4.45 19.60 16.42
C THR A 17 4.42 18.19 15.82
N ALA A 18 5.57 17.51 15.74
CA ALA A 18 5.68 16.11 15.32
C ALA A 18 4.88 15.17 16.24
N MET A 19 4.96 15.37 17.56
CA MET A 19 4.19 14.61 18.53
C MET A 19 2.68 14.82 18.38
N ARG A 20 2.24 16.08 18.27
CA ARG A 20 0.83 16.39 18.02
C ARG A 20 0.34 15.77 16.72
N LEU A 21 1.12 15.86 15.65
CA LEU A 21 0.79 15.26 14.37
C LEU A 21 0.67 13.74 14.48
N ALA A 22 1.59 13.08 15.18
CA ALA A 22 1.53 11.64 15.40
C ALA A 22 0.24 11.21 16.13
N ILE A 23 -0.19 11.98 17.14
CA ILE A 23 -1.43 11.72 17.88
C ILE A 23 -2.66 11.87 16.98
N VAL A 24 -2.81 13.01 16.30
CA VAL A 24 -4.01 13.24 15.45
C VAL A 24 -4.07 12.28 14.25
N VAL A 25 -2.90 11.88 13.71
CA VAL A 25 -2.83 10.83 12.67
C VAL A 25 -3.22 9.46 13.23
N HIS A 26 -2.78 9.13 14.45
CA HIS A 26 -3.17 7.90 15.14
C HIS A 26 -4.68 7.84 15.39
N ASP A 27 -5.26 8.95 15.84
CA ASP A 27 -6.69 9.09 16.14
C ASP A 27 -7.56 9.27 14.88
N ARG A 28 -6.94 9.35 13.69
CA ARG A 28 -7.60 9.60 12.40
C ARG A 28 -8.38 10.91 12.34
N ASP A 29 -7.96 11.89 13.12
CA ASP A 29 -8.52 13.23 13.12
C ASP A 29 -7.97 14.02 11.93
N GLN A 30 -8.71 14.00 10.82
CA GLN A 30 -8.32 14.68 9.59
C GLN A 30 -8.32 16.20 9.75
N GLU A 31 -9.24 16.75 10.56
CA GLU A 31 -9.34 18.18 10.81
C GLU A 31 -8.17 18.64 11.69
N GLY A 32 -7.88 17.90 12.76
CA GLY A 32 -6.72 18.15 13.61
C GLY A 32 -5.39 18.01 12.87
N ALA A 33 -5.25 17.03 11.97
CA ALA A 33 -4.07 16.90 11.13
C ALA A 33 -3.91 18.09 10.16
N ALA A 34 -5.00 18.54 9.55
CA ALA A 34 -5.00 19.72 8.69
C ALA A 34 -4.62 20.99 9.47
N GLU A 35 -5.13 21.17 10.69
CA GLU A 35 -4.78 22.31 11.55
C GLU A 35 -3.30 22.32 11.91
N VAL A 36 -2.72 21.15 12.23
CA VAL A 36 -1.28 21.04 12.54
C VAL A 36 -0.40 21.37 11.32
N LEU A 37 -0.84 21.00 10.12
CA LEU A 37 -0.07 21.18 8.88
C LEU A 37 -0.30 22.54 8.20
N ALA A 38 -1.43 23.20 8.43
CA ALA A 38 -1.81 24.45 7.77
C ALA A 38 -0.71 25.54 7.85
N PRO A 39 -0.07 25.80 9.01
CA PRO A 39 0.99 26.81 9.10
C PRO A 39 2.20 26.50 8.21
N LEU A 40 2.52 25.22 8.00
CA LEU A 40 3.63 24.79 7.15
C LEU A 40 3.27 24.88 5.66
N ALA A 41 2.02 24.54 5.32
CA ALA A 41 1.51 24.59 3.96
C ALA A 41 1.37 26.04 3.46
N GLU A 42 0.87 26.94 4.30
CA GLU A 42 0.68 28.37 3.97
C GLU A 42 2.00 29.12 3.85
N ALA A 43 2.99 28.78 4.68
CA ALA A 43 4.32 29.42 4.64
C ALA A 43 5.17 28.99 3.44
N GLY A 44 4.88 27.83 2.82
CA GLY A 44 5.70 27.27 1.75
C GLY A 44 7.14 26.94 2.17
N ASP A 45 7.39 26.79 3.47
CA ASP A 45 8.73 26.61 4.04
C ASP A 45 9.14 25.13 4.02
N TRP A 46 9.74 24.72 2.91
CA TRP A 46 10.25 23.37 2.72
C TRP A 46 11.31 22.95 3.75
N THR A 47 12.04 23.88 4.34
CA THR A 47 13.07 23.55 5.36
C THR A 47 12.39 23.04 6.62
N ARG A 48 11.32 23.70 7.05
CA ARG A 48 10.52 23.28 8.22
C ARG A 48 9.75 22.00 7.95
N VAL A 49 9.26 21.79 6.72
CA VAL A 49 8.67 20.50 6.32
C VAL A 49 9.70 19.36 6.45
N MET A 50 10.93 19.55 5.95
CA MET A 50 11.99 18.56 6.08
C MET A 50 12.37 18.30 7.55
N ALA A 51 12.50 19.35 8.37
CA ALA A 51 12.76 19.20 9.79
C ALA A 51 11.63 18.45 10.53
N LEU A 52 10.36 18.69 10.17
CA LEU A 52 9.22 17.93 10.69
C LEU A 52 9.30 16.44 10.31
N CYS A 53 9.62 16.13 9.04
CA CYS A 53 9.82 14.75 8.60
C CYS A 53 10.95 14.05 9.37
N VAL A 54 12.05 14.75 9.63
CA VAL A 54 13.16 14.22 10.43
C VAL A 54 12.74 13.99 11.88
N ALA A 55 12.01 14.91 12.49
CA ALA A 55 11.48 14.75 13.86
C ALA A 55 10.55 13.52 13.97
N LEU A 56 9.62 13.33 13.01
CA LEU A 56 8.75 12.16 12.95
C LEU A 56 9.54 10.85 12.78
N ALA A 57 10.56 10.86 11.92
CA ALA A 57 11.41 9.69 11.70
C ALA A 57 12.23 9.34 12.96
N ALA A 58 12.75 10.35 13.68
CA ALA A 58 13.49 10.16 14.93
C ALA A 58 12.62 9.59 16.06
N MET A 59 11.31 9.83 16.02
CA MET A 59 10.33 9.26 16.94
C MET A 59 9.92 7.82 16.59
N THR A 60 10.30 7.33 15.41
CA THR A 60 9.97 5.98 14.95
C THR A 60 11.02 4.98 15.45
N PRO A 61 10.65 3.93 16.20
CA PRO A 61 11.62 2.92 16.63
C PRO A 61 12.27 2.22 15.42
N VAL A 62 13.60 2.16 15.41
CA VAL A 62 14.40 1.63 14.28
C VAL A 62 14.31 0.11 14.12
N ASP A 63 13.81 -0.58 15.15
CA ASP A 63 13.70 -2.02 15.28
C ASP A 63 12.27 -2.56 15.05
N VAL A 64 11.31 -1.66 14.76
CA VAL A 64 9.93 -2.05 14.49
C VAL A 64 9.74 -2.31 12.98
N PRO A 65 9.27 -3.50 12.57
CA PRO A 65 8.96 -3.79 11.18
C PRO A 65 8.00 -2.75 10.58
N ALA A 66 8.21 -2.39 9.31
CA ALA A 66 7.34 -1.44 8.62
C ALA A 66 5.85 -1.87 8.62
N THR A 67 5.57 -3.17 8.74
CA THR A 67 4.22 -3.72 8.91
C THR A 67 3.53 -3.22 10.16
N ASP A 68 4.27 -3.09 11.26
CA ASP A 68 3.74 -2.76 12.57
C ASP A 68 3.54 -1.23 12.69
N LEU A 69 4.41 -0.45 12.03
CA LEU A 69 4.22 0.99 11.83
C LEU A 69 3.01 1.29 10.95
N LEU A 70 2.81 0.52 9.87
CA LEU A 70 1.64 0.65 9.00
C LEU A 70 0.35 0.24 9.73
N ALA A 71 0.41 -0.73 10.66
CA ALA A 71 -0.73 -1.08 11.49
C ALA A 71 -1.24 0.10 12.32
N TRP A 72 -0.37 1.06 12.70
CA TRP A 72 -0.81 2.31 13.35
C TRP A 72 -1.68 3.19 12.44
N SER A 73 -1.48 3.12 11.12
CA SER A 73 -2.36 3.80 10.14
C SER A 73 -3.70 3.07 9.99
N PHE A 74 -3.70 1.74 10.15
CA PHE A 74 -4.86 0.90 9.87
C PHE A 74 -5.66 0.43 11.12
N GLY A 75 -5.16 0.69 12.34
CA GLY A 75 -5.82 0.40 13.62
C GLY A 75 -5.58 -1.02 14.17
N PRO A 76 -6.03 -1.34 15.40
CA PRO A 76 -5.77 -2.62 16.09
C PRO A 76 -6.43 -3.87 15.47
N HIS A 77 -7.11 -3.75 14.34
CA HIS A 77 -7.91 -4.82 13.75
C HIS A 77 -7.77 -4.92 12.23
N VAL A 78 -6.54 -4.99 11.73
CA VAL A 78 -6.31 -5.36 10.33
C VAL A 78 -5.88 -6.81 10.32
N THR A 79 -6.77 -7.68 9.83
CA THR A 79 -6.42 -9.08 9.67
C THR A 79 -5.37 -9.23 8.56
N PRO A 80 -4.55 -10.30 8.56
CA PRO A 80 -3.60 -10.58 7.49
C PRO A 80 -4.23 -10.55 6.08
N GLU A 81 -5.51 -10.92 5.95
CA GLU A 81 -6.27 -10.87 4.70
C GLU A 81 -6.55 -9.44 4.25
N GLN A 82 -6.97 -8.56 5.18
CA GLN A 82 -7.18 -7.14 4.90
C GLN A 82 -5.86 -6.45 4.54
N TYR A 83 -4.76 -6.84 5.19
CA TYR A 83 -3.42 -6.36 4.86
C TYR A 83 -2.97 -6.76 3.44
N ALA A 84 -3.19 -8.02 3.05
CA ALA A 84 -2.90 -8.51 1.69
C ALA A 84 -3.73 -7.77 0.61
N GLN A 85 -4.96 -7.38 0.93
CA GLN A 85 -5.82 -6.59 0.04
C GLN A 85 -5.29 -5.16 -0.14
N ILE A 86 -4.87 -4.51 0.96
CA ILE A 86 -4.29 -3.15 0.94
C ILE A 86 -2.99 -3.13 0.13
N LEU A 87 -2.09 -4.09 0.35
CA LEU A 87 -0.79 -4.14 -0.31
C LEU A 87 -0.80 -4.81 -1.69
N ARG A 88 -1.96 -5.29 -2.18
CA ARG A 88 -2.06 -6.12 -3.40
C ARG A 88 -1.09 -7.32 -3.40
N ILE A 89 -0.67 -7.80 -2.22
CA ILE A 89 0.17 -8.99 -2.10
C ILE A 89 -0.73 -10.19 -2.37
N ILE A 90 -0.48 -10.87 -3.47
CA ILE A 90 -1.14 -12.15 -3.75
C ILE A 90 -0.49 -13.19 -2.82
N PRO A 91 -1.26 -13.87 -1.93
CA PRO A 91 -0.69 -14.87 -1.03
C PRO A 91 0.09 -15.94 -1.79
N GLU A 92 1.12 -16.49 -1.16
CA GLU A 92 1.91 -17.55 -1.76
C GLU A 92 1.02 -18.74 -2.18
N GLY A 93 1.23 -19.26 -3.39
CA GLY A 93 0.37 -20.31 -3.94
C GLY A 93 -0.97 -19.82 -4.52
N MET A 94 -1.24 -18.51 -4.54
CA MET A 94 -2.38 -17.89 -5.22
C MET A 94 -1.93 -17.10 -6.46
N LYS A 95 -2.88 -16.83 -7.37
CA LYS A 95 -2.68 -15.99 -8.56
C LYS A 95 -3.97 -15.27 -8.93
N ARG A 96 -3.85 -14.03 -9.39
CA ARG A 96 -4.98 -13.25 -9.92
C ARG A 96 -5.27 -13.62 -11.38
N CYS A 97 -6.51 -13.97 -11.69
CA CYS A 97 -6.96 -14.20 -13.05
C CYS A 97 -7.07 -12.88 -13.83
N THR A 98 -6.52 -12.81 -15.04
CA THR A 98 -6.61 -11.60 -15.89
C THR A 98 -8.00 -11.35 -16.48
N SER A 99 -8.87 -12.37 -16.49
CA SER A 99 -10.23 -12.28 -17.05
C SER A 99 -11.25 -11.90 -15.98
N CYS A 100 -11.47 -12.76 -14.97
CA CYS A 100 -12.44 -12.50 -13.90
C CYS A 100 -11.88 -11.67 -12.73
N ARG A 101 -10.57 -11.37 -12.70
CA ARG A 101 -9.88 -10.60 -11.65
C ARG A 101 -9.88 -11.22 -10.25
N GLU A 102 -10.44 -12.41 -10.07
CA GLU A 102 -10.39 -13.15 -8.81
C GLU A 102 -8.98 -13.67 -8.48
N VAL A 103 -8.66 -13.71 -7.18
CA VAL A 103 -7.44 -14.34 -6.65
C VAL A 103 -7.74 -15.79 -6.31
N LEU A 104 -7.13 -16.72 -7.03
CA LEU A 104 -7.43 -18.15 -6.97
C LEU A 104 -6.16 -18.97 -6.74
N PRO A 105 -6.25 -20.20 -6.20
CA PRO A 105 -5.10 -21.08 -6.05
C PRO A 105 -4.41 -21.38 -7.39
N LEU A 106 -3.07 -21.51 -7.40
CA LEU A 106 -2.29 -21.83 -8.62
C LEU A 106 -2.75 -23.11 -9.32
N ARG A 107 -3.32 -24.08 -8.58
CA ARG A 107 -3.88 -25.33 -9.14
C ARG A 107 -5.02 -25.10 -10.14
N VAL A 108 -5.72 -23.97 -10.03
CA VAL A 108 -6.84 -23.59 -10.91
C VAL A 108 -6.34 -23.00 -12.24
N PHE A 109 -5.03 -22.77 -12.36
CA PHE A 109 -4.37 -22.28 -13.57
C PHE A 109 -3.61 -23.43 -14.23
N HIS A 110 -3.84 -23.65 -15.52
CA HIS A 110 -3.07 -24.64 -16.28
C HIS A 110 -1.58 -24.27 -16.33
N ARG A 111 -0.73 -25.30 -16.35
CA ARG A 111 0.73 -25.13 -16.48
C ARG A 111 1.06 -24.50 -17.84
N ASP A 112 1.99 -23.56 -17.82
CA ASP A 112 2.54 -22.92 -19.01
C ASP A 112 4.00 -22.54 -18.73
N ALA A 113 4.92 -23.40 -19.16
CA ALA A 113 6.35 -23.22 -18.94
C ALA A 113 6.93 -21.99 -19.66
N THR A 114 6.18 -21.37 -20.58
CA THR A 114 6.62 -20.15 -21.27
C THR A 114 6.43 -18.89 -20.42
N LYS A 115 5.69 -19.00 -19.31
CA LYS A 115 5.43 -17.87 -18.40
C LYS A 115 6.43 -17.88 -17.24
N PRO A 116 6.86 -16.70 -16.75
CA PRO A 116 7.80 -16.60 -15.64
C PRO A 116 7.38 -17.35 -14.37
N ASP A 117 6.07 -17.48 -14.14
CA ASP A 117 5.48 -18.18 -13.00
C ASP A 117 5.01 -19.62 -13.32
N GLY A 118 5.29 -20.10 -14.53
CA GLY A 118 4.95 -21.46 -14.97
C GLY A 118 3.45 -21.74 -15.13
N ARG A 119 2.59 -20.72 -15.14
CA ARG A 119 1.11 -20.86 -15.17
C ARG A 119 0.46 -19.90 -16.17
N LYS A 120 -0.69 -20.30 -16.71
CA LYS A 120 -1.51 -19.43 -17.57
C LYS A 120 -2.01 -18.20 -16.79
N ALA A 121 -2.24 -17.10 -17.50
CA ALA A 121 -2.76 -15.85 -16.92
C ALA A 121 -4.28 -15.88 -16.63
N ARG A 122 -5.02 -16.83 -17.21
CA ARG A 122 -6.46 -17.03 -17.02
C ARG A 122 -6.72 -18.33 -16.25
N CYS A 123 -7.72 -18.33 -15.38
CA CYS A 123 -8.15 -19.54 -14.66
C CYS A 123 -8.85 -20.51 -15.62
N GLN A 124 -8.90 -21.79 -15.25
CA GLN A 124 -9.54 -22.84 -16.05
C GLN A 124 -11.01 -22.53 -16.37
N TYR A 125 -11.73 -21.84 -15.48
CA TYR A 125 -13.15 -21.48 -15.65
C TYR A 125 -13.35 -20.49 -16.80
N CYS A 126 -12.57 -19.40 -16.83
CA CYS A 126 -12.63 -18.44 -17.94
C CYS A 126 -12.18 -19.06 -19.27
N ILE A 127 -11.26 -20.03 -19.21
CA ILE A 127 -10.82 -20.77 -20.41
C ILE A 127 -11.96 -21.68 -20.92
N SER A 128 -12.68 -22.38 -20.03
CA SER A 128 -13.82 -23.21 -20.43
C SER A 128 -14.96 -22.38 -21.01
N GLU A 129 -15.30 -21.23 -20.40
CA GLU A 129 -16.31 -20.32 -20.92
C GLU A 129 -15.94 -19.82 -22.33
N THR A 130 -14.67 -19.44 -22.54
CA THR A 130 -14.21 -19.00 -23.86
C THR A 130 -14.35 -20.13 -24.89
N ARG A 131 -14.03 -21.37 -24.52
CA ARG A 131 -14.15 -22.54 -25.42
C ARG A 131 -15.59 -22.84 -25.79
N LEU A 132 -16.50 -22.79 -24.82
CA LEU A 132 -17.94 -22.97 -25.07
C LEU A 132 -18.47 -21.88 -26.02
N ALA A 133 -18.08 -20.62 -25.78
CA ALA A 133 -18.44 -19.49 -26.64
C ALA A 133 -17.80 -19.52 -28.04
N SER A 134 -16.73 -20.31 -28.26
CA SER A 134 -16.14 -20.50 -29.59
C SER A 134 -16.79 -21.66 -30.36
N LEU A 135 -17.28 -22.69 -29.68
CA LEU A 135 -17.96 -23.82 -30.32
C LEU A 135 -19.31 -23.41 -30.94
N GLY A 136 -20.07 -22.54 -30.26
CA GLY A 136 -21.33 -22.00 -30.80
C GLY A 136 -21.18 -21.01 -31.97
N ARG A 137 -19.96 -20.66 -32.38
CA ARG A 137 -19.69 -19.82 -33.58
C ARG A 137 -19.35 -20.63 -34.83
N GLY A 138 -19.18 -21.96 -34.72
CA GLY A 138 -18.86 -22.85 -35.84
C GLY A 138 -20.07 -23.46 -36.55
N GLU A 139 -21.28 -23.37 -35.98
CA GLU A 139 -22.50 -24.00 -36.53
C GLU A 139 -23.25 -23.10 -37.55
N GLY A 140 -22.58 -22.12 -38.15
CA GLY A 140 -23.14 -21.21 -39.15
C GLY A 140 -22.41 -21.19 -40.50
N ALA A 141 -21.51 -22.14 -40.75
CA ALA A 141 -20.78 -22.26 -42.01
C ALA A 141 -20.92 -23.69 -42.56
N ALA A 142 -22.12 -24.00 -43.06
CA ALA A 142 -22.39 -25.14 -43.93
C ALA A 142 -23.42 -24.71 -44.98
#